data_AF-A0AA39RS23-F1
#
_entry.id   AF-A0AA39RS23-F1
#
_cell.length_a   1.000
_cell.length_b   1.000
_cell.length_c   1.000
_cell.angle_alpha   90.00
_cell.angle_beta   90.00
_cell.angle_gamma   90.00
#
_symmetry.space_group_name_H-M   'P 1'
#
loop_
_entity.id
_entity.type
_entity.pdbx_description
1 polymer ?
#
loop_
_entity_poly.entity_id
_entity_poly.type
_entity_poly.pdbx_seq_one_letter_code
_entity_poly.pdbx_strand_id
1 'polypeptide(L)'
;MKCIADNLSVAGNPVTEEDLVLYLLAGMGSDYDSVVVNVTARTDNLTLHEVYALLLNHESRMEQLAAATNIDTQTSININCAHIG
;
A
#
# COMPACT_ATOMS: atom_id res chain seq x y z
N MET A 1 -23.51 -12.48 28.65
CA MET A 1 -23.70 -11.55 27.52
C MET A 1 -23.12 -10.20 27.92
N LYS A 2 -21.81 -9.99 27.73
CA LYS A 2 -21.14 -8.73 28.07
C LYS A 2 -21.08 -7.89 26.81
N CYS A 3 -22.04 -6.99 26.72
CA CYS A 3 -22.18 -6.02 25.66
C CYS A 3 -21.01 -5.03 25.73
N ILE A 4 -19.90 -5.37 25.07
CA ILE A 4 -18.84 -4.40 24.71
C ILE A 4 -19.18 -3.72 23.38
N ALA A 5 -20.34 -4.03 22.80
CA ALA A 5 -20.84 -3.45 21.55
C ALA A 5 -21.72 -2.21 21.80
N ASP A 6 -22.31 -2.04 22.99
CA ASP A 6 -23.24 -0.92 23.27
C ASP A 6 -22.52 0.41 23.51
N ASN A 7 -21.29 0.37 24.05
CA ASN A 7 -20.60 1.58 24.52
C ASN A 7 -19.83 2.36 23.42
N LEU A 8 -19.94 1.93 22.16
CA LEU A 8 -19.44 2.65 20.98
C LEU A 8 -20.58 3.23 20.13
N SER A 9 -21.84 3.02 20.52
CA SER A 9 -23.02 3.58 19.84
C SER A 9 -23.27 5.06 20.19
N VAL A 10 -22.47 5.65 21.08
CA VAL A 10 -22.75 6.98 21.69
C VAL A 10 -21.89 8.13 21.16
N ALA A 11 -21.27 7.97 19.99
CA ALA A 11 -20.50 9.04 19.33
C ALA A 11 -21.15 9.54 18.02
N GLY A 12 -22.49 9.65 18.00
CA GLY A 12 -23.24 10.68 17.25
C GLY A 12 -23.12 10.81 15.73
N ASN A 13 -22.20 10.12 15.04
CA ASN A 13 -22.06 10.16 13.59
C ASN A 13 -21.65 8.76 13.12
N PRO A 14 -22.39 8.11 12.21
CA PRO A 14 -21.90 6.90 11.56
C PRO A 14 -20.66 7.31 10.76
N VAL A 15 -19.48 6.96 11.26
CA VAL A 15 -18.24 7.14 10.49
C VAL A 15 -18.40 6.30 9.23
N THR A 16 -18.43 6.94 8.08
CA THR A 16 -18.56 6.25 6.80
C THR A 16 -17.26 5.51 6.49
N GLU A 17 -17.31 4.48 5.66
CA GLU A 17 -16.09 3.78 5.22
C GLU A 17 -15.10 4.74 4.55
N GLU A 18 -15.60 5.76 3.85
CA GLU A 18 -14.80 6.82 3.25
C GLU A 18 -14.05 7.66 4.29
N ASP A 19 -14.69 8.00 5.40
CA ASP A 19 -14.08 8.78 6.49
C ASP A 19 -13.00 7.93 7.21
N LEU A 20 -13.25 6.63 7.38
CA LEU A 20 -12.25 5.69 7.90
C LEU A 20 -11.04 5.56 6.96
N VAL A 21 -11.27 5.49 5.65
CA VAL A 21 -10.21 5.47 4.65
C VAL A 21 -9.41 6.76 4.70
N LEU A 22 -10.07 7.92 4.73
CA LEU A 22 -9.40 9.22 4.78
C LEU A 22 -8.58 9.38 6.06
N TYR A 23 -9.11 8.94 7.20
CA TYR A 23 -8.39 8.93 8.46
C TYR A 23 -7.16 8.03 8.42
N LEU A 24 -7.27 6.84 7.83
CA LEU A 24 -6.15 5.93 7.62
C LEU A 24 -5.06 6.61 6.76
N LEU A 25 -5.45 7.18 5.62
CA LEU A 25 -4.54 7.85 4.69
C LEU A 25 -3.84 9.06 5.34
N ALA A 26 -4.56 9.82 6.16
CA ALA A 26 -4.02 10.98 6.87
C ALA A 26 -2.94 10.61 7.90
N GLY A 27 -2.97 9.38 8.42
CA GLY A 27 -1.95 8.85 9.32
C GLY A 27 -0.69 8.33 8.63
N MET A 28 -0.65 8.27 7.29
CA MET A 28 0.46 7.68 6.56
C MET A 28 1.58 8.69 6.29
N GLY A 29 2.83 8.21 6.34
CA GLY A 29 4.02 9.00 6.03
C GLY A 29 4.25 9.18 4.51
N SER A 30 5.28 9.95 4.17
CA SER A 30 5.64 10.30 2.78
C SER A 30 5.89 9.10 1.86
N ASP A 31 6.31 7.95 2.41
CA ASP A 31 6.53 6.72 1.66
C ASP A 31 5.25 6.16 1.01
N TYR A 32 4.08 6.51 1.55
CA TYR A 32 2.79 6.08 1.04
C TYR A 32 2.06 7.17 0.24
N ASP A 33 2.69 8.31 -0.05
CA ASP A 33 2.10 9.41 -0.83
C ASP A 33 1.57 8.90 -2.19
N SER A 34 2.31 8.00 -2.84
CA SER A 34 1.87 7.34 -4.08
C SER A 34 0.56 6.57 -3.92
N VAL A 35 0.31 5.98 -2.75
CA VAL A 35 -0.93 5.25 -2.46
C VAL A 35 -2.04 6.24 -2.13
N VAL A 36 -1.76 7.26 -1.32
CA VAL A 36 -2.71 8.35 -1.01
C VAL A 36 -3.21 9.00 -2.29
N VAL A 37 -2.31 9.37 -3.20
CA VAL A 37 -2.66 9.97 -4.50
C VAL A 37 -3.47 8.99 -5.35
N ASN A 38 -3.13 7.70 -5.38
CA ASN A 38 -3.89 6.70 -6.12
C ASN A 38 -5.32 6.57 -5.58
N VAL A 39 -5.48 6.43 -4.27
CA VAL A 39 -6.80 6.30 -3.62
C VAL A 39 -7.63 7.58 -3.80
N THR A 40 -7.03 8.76 -3.63
CA THR A 40 -7.72 10.06 -3.77
C THR A 40 -8.01 10.44 -5.22
N ALA A 41 -7.23 9.95 -6.19
CA ALA A 41 -7.49 10.16 -7.62
C ALA A 41 -8.66 9.31 -8.14
N ARG A 42 -9.02 8.23 -7.44
CA ARG A 42 -10.15 7.38 -7.80
C ARG A 42 -11.45 8.05 -7.35
N THR A 43 -12.37 8.22 -8.28
CA THR A 43 -13.72 8.76 -8.00
C THR A 43 -14.70 7.66 -7.58
N ASP A 44 -14.26 6.41 -7.58
CA ASP A 44 -15.04 5.24 -7.16
C ASP A 44 -15.13 5.17 -5.63
N ASN A 45 -16.23 4.64 -5.11
CA ASN A 45 -16.33 4.29 -3.69
C ASN A 45 -15.37 3.14 -3.39
N LEU A 46 -14.18 3.44 -2.87
CA LEU A 46 -13.28 2.42 -2.34
C LEU A 46 -13.77 1.96 -0.97
N THR A 47 -13.85 0.65 -0.80
CA THR A 47 -14.05 0.04 0.51
C THR A 47 -12.73 0.00 1.27
N LEU A 48 -12.81 -0.12 2.60
CA LEU A 48 -11.62 -0.30 3.44
C LEU A 48 -10.76 -1.51 3.01
N HIS A 49 -11.40 -2.56 2.51
CA HIS A 49 -10.72 -3.77 2.04
C HIS A 49 -9.82 -3.49 0.83
N GLU A 50 -10.32 -2.70 -0.13
CA GLU A 50 -9.55 -2.33 -1.33
C GLU A 50 -8.35 -1.47 -0.96
N VAL A 51 -8.53 -0.50 -0.06
CA VAL A 51 -7.43 0.35 0.43
C VAL A 51 -6.37 -0.49 1.14
N TYR A 52 -6.79 -1.45 1.97
CA TYR A 52 -5.88 -2.37 2.63
C TYR A 52 -5.07 -3.21 1.62
N ALA A 53 -5.74 -3.73 0.57
CA ALA A 53 -5.06 -4.48 -0.48
C ALA A 53 -4.05 -3.61 -1.26
N LEU A 54 -4.38 -2.35 -1.54
CA LEU A 54 -3.46 -1.39 -2.18
C LEU A 54 -2.23 -1.11 -1.32
N LEU A 55 -2.41 -0.96 -0.01
CA LEU A 55 -1.32 -0.74 0.94
C LEU A 55 -0.38 -1.95 0.98
N LEU A 56 -0.93 -3.15 1.07
CA LEU A 56 -0.15 -4.38 1.08
C LEU A 56 0.64 -4.56 -0.22
N ASN A 57 0.02 -4.23 -1.37
CA ASN A 57 0.69 -4.28 -2.65
C ASN A 57 1.85 -3.27 -2.74
N HIS A 58 1.64 -2.05 -2.23
CA HIS A 58 2.68 -1.04 -2.18
C HIS A 58 3.84 -1.45 -1.29
N GLU A 59 3.58 -2.03 -0.12
CA GLU A 59 4.62 -2.57 0.77
C GLU A 59 5.43 -3.67 0.07
N SER A 60 4.77 -4.64 -0.54
CA SER A 60 5.45 -5.72 -1.28
C SER A 60 6.32 -5.17 -2.42
N ARG A 61 5.84 -4.14 -3.14
CA ARG A 61 6.63 -3.48 -4.18
C ARG A 61 7.83 -2.73 -3.59
N MET A 62 7.67 -2.05 -2.46
CA MET A 62 8.78 -1.38 -1.76
C MET A 62 9.86 -2.39 -1.34
N GLU A 63 9.46 -3.53 -0.78
CA GLU A 63 10.38 -4.62 -0.42
C GLU A 63 11.10 -5.18 -1.64
N GLN A 64 10.39 -5.40 -2.76
CA GLN A 64 10.99 -5.85 -4.01
C GLN A 64 11.99 -4.83 -4.58
N LEU A 65 11.67 -3.54 -4.51
CA LEU A 65 12.58 -2.48 -4.94
C LEU A 65 13.83 -2.42 -4.05
N ALA A 66 13.66 -2.53 -2.73
CA ALA A 66 14.77 -2.60 -1.79
C ALA A 66 15.66 -3.84 -2.02
N ALA A 67 15.05 -5.00 -2.31
CA ALA A 67 15.79 -6.21 -2.69
C ALA A 67 16.50 -6.04 -4.04
N ALA A 68 15.87 -5.42 -5.03
CA ALA A 68 16.44 -5.19 -6.35
C ALA A 68 17.64 -4.23 -6.31
N THR A 69 17.62 -3.21 -5.43
CA THR A 69 18.78 -2.32 -5.24
C THR A 69 20.03 -3.02 -4.69
N ASN A 70 19.91 -4.23 -4.12
CA ASN A 70 21.06 -5.03 -3.68
C ASN A 70 21.67 -5.91 -4.79
N ILE A 71 21.08 -5.94 -6.01
CA ILE A 71 21.52 -6.81 -7.12
C ILE A 71 22.50 -6.09 -8.09
N ASP A 72 22.78 -4.79 -7.88
CA ASP A 72 23.74 -4.01 -8.68
C ASP A 72 25.21 -4.15 -8.19
N THR A 73 25.62 -5.32 -7.68
CA THR A 73 27.06 -5.59 -7.46
C THR A 73 27.58 -6.90 -8.05
N GLN A 74 26.74 -7.77 -8.67
CA GLN A 74 27.24 -9.07 -9.16
C GLN A 74 26.64 -9.63 -10.45
N THR A 75 26.01 -8.83 -11.32
CA THR A 75 25.67 -9.33 -12.66
C THR A 75 26.83 -9.10 -13.64
N SER A 76 27.92 -9.85 -13.45
CA SER A 76 28.94 -10.03 -14.48
C SER A 76 28.29 -10.76 -15.66
N ILE A 77 27.77 -10.02 -16.64
CA ILE A 77 27.32 -10.60 -17.90
C ILE A 77 28.57 -11.05 -18.66
N ASN A 78 28.95 -12.32 -18.50
CA ASN A 78 30.00 -12.95 -19.30
C ASN A 78 29.48 -13.15 -20.73
N ILE A 79 29.68 -12.15 -21.58
CA ILE A 79 29.46 -12.28 -23.03
C ILE A 79 30.63 -13.09 -23.59
N ASN A 80 30.54 -14.43 -23.55
CA ASN A 80 31.43 -15.24 -24.37
C ASN A 80 30.92 -15.20 -25.81
N CYS A 81 31.33 -14.15 -26.52
CA CYS A 81 31.24 -14.05 -27.97
C CYS A 81 32.17 -15.12 -28.57
N ALA A 82 31.64 -16.31 -28.85
CA ALA A 82 32.31 -17.28 -29.72
C ALA A 82 31.97 -16.93 -31.18
N HIS A 83 32.71 -15.96 -31.70
CA HIS A 83 32.83 -15.64 -33.12
C HIS A 83 33.83 -16.62 -33.77
N ILE A 84 33.31 -17.47 -34.65
CA ILE A 84 33.89 -17.94 -35.93
C ILE A 84 35.23 -18.68 -35.91
N GLY A 85 35.22 -19.88 -36.50
CA GLY A 85 36.38 -20.64 -36.95
C GLY A 85 35.96 -22.01 -37.46
#